data_AF-A0A7C1VKV5-F1
#
_entry.id   AF-A0A7C1VKV5-F1
#
_cell.length_a   1.000
_cell.length_b   1.000
_cell.length_c   1.000
_cell.angle_alpha   90.00
_cell.angle_beta   90.00
_cell.angle_gamma   90.00
#
_symmetry.space_group_name_H-M   'P 1'
#
loop_
_entity.id
_entity.type
_entity.pdbx_description
1 polymer ?
#
loop_
_entity_poly.entity_id
_entity_poly.type
_entity_poly.pdbx_seq_one_letter_code
_entity_poly.pdbx_strand_id
1 'polypeptide(L)'
;MTSQYTPLSTKSSVFKKHRFWLAGPVTLAVSIFIMAAMSLWFPPGIAGVNNLVFPLILFPLIWAISFFYSVLEVNIKRAWIVLMLVLSVNAIPVIASMKGWLS
;
A
#
# COMPACT_ATOMS: atom_id res chain seq x y z
N MET A 1 -26.54 3.64 48.72
CA MET A 1 -25.24 3.69 48.01
C MET A 1 -25.45 3.22 46.59
N THR A 2 -25.67 4.13 45.65
CA THR A 2 -25.87 3.81 44.22
C THR A 2 -24.54 3.96 43.49
N SER A 3 -24.03 2.86 42.93
CA SER A 3 -22.79 2.84 42.16
C SER A 3 -22.99 3.61 40.85
N GLN A 4 -22.40 4.80 40.75
CA GLN A 4 -22.36 5.62 39.54
C GLN A 4 -21.52 4.90 38.48
N TYR A 5 -22.17 4.25 37.53
CA TYR A 5 -21.53 3.72 36.32
C TYR A 5 -21.29 4.89 35.34
N THR A 6 -20.07 5.41 35.29
CA THR A 6 -19.65 6.34 34.22
C THR A 6 -19.20 5.53 33.01
N PRO A 7 -19.92 5.56 31.87
CA PRO A 7 -19.46 4.87 30.66
C PRO A 7 -18.18 5.55 30.16
N LEU A 8 -17.08 4.80 30.14
CA LEU A 8 -15.81 5.26 29.58
C LEU A 8 -16.00 5.61 28.10
N SER A 9 -15.68 6.86 27.76
CA SER A 9 -15.77 7.45 26.43
C SER A 9 -15.24 6.51 25.34
N THR A 10 -16.14 6.08 24.45
CA THR A 10 -15.91 5.17 23.30
C THR A 10 -15.05 5.84 22.22
N LYS A 11 -13.81 6.19 22.53
CA LYS A 11 -12.83 6.77 21.58
C LYS A 11 -12.16 5.71 20.69
N SER A 12 -12.77 4.53 20.52
CA SER A 12 -12.15 3.32 19.94
C SER A 12 -12.60 2.97 18.52
N SER A 13 -13.62 3.65 17.98
CA SER A 13 -14.19 3.33 16.65
C SER A 13 -13.33 3.88 15.49
N VAL A 14 -12.90 5.14 15.57
CA VAL A 14 -12.20 5.83 14.46
C VAL A 14 -10.79 5.26 14.25
N PHE A 15 -10.03 5.04 15.32
CA PHE A 15 -8.68 4.48 15.24
C PHE A 15 -8.63 3.05 14.67
N LYS A 16 -9.69 2.23 14.89
CA LYS A 16 -9.81 0.91 14.26
C LYS A 16 -10.08 1.02 12.75
N LYS A 17 -10.93 1.97 12.32
CA LYS A 17 -11.22 2.19 10.89
C LYS A 17 -9.99 2.61 10.09
N HIS A 18 -9.16 3.52 10.62
CA HIS A 18 -7.95 3.96 9.92
C HIS A 18 -6.94 2.83 9.71
N ARG A 19 -6.73 1.98 10.72
CA ARG A 19 -5.83 0.82 10.61
C ARG A 19 -6.36 -0.22 9.62
N PHE A 20 -7.68 -0.44 9.59
CA PHE A 20 -8.30 -1.33 8.61
C PHE A 20 -8.11 -0.85 7.17
N TRP A 21 -8.40 0.44 6.91
CA TRP A 21 -8.24 1.04 5.59
C TRP A 21 -6.77 1.08 5.13
N LEU A 22 -5.86 1.40 6.06
CA LEU A 22 -4.44 1.46 5.75
C LEU A 22 -3.89 0.07 5.45
N ALA A 23 -4.13 -0.91 6.34
CA ALA A 23 -3.57 -2.25 6.20
C ALA A 23 -4.16 -3.03 5.02
N GLY A 24 -5.44 -2.84 4.68
CA GLY A 24 -6.08 -3.58 3.58
C GLY A 24 -6.01 -2.84 2.24
N PRO A 25 -7.01 -1.98 1.93
CA PRO A 25 -7.12 -1.33 0.62
C PRO A 25 -5.89 -0.53 0.18
N VAL A 26 -5.27 0.24 1.09
CA VAL A 26 -4.14 1.11 0.72
C VAL A 26 -2.90 0.29 0.39
N THR A 27 -2.54 -0.71 1.19
CA THR A 27 -1.36 -1.56 0.88
C THR A 27 -1.54 -2.35 -0.42
N LEU A 28 -2.77 -2.79 -0.70
CA LEU A 28 -3.10 -3.46 -1.95
C LEU A 28 -2.94 -2.52 -3.14
N ALA A 29 -3.47 -1.30 -3.06
CA ALA A 29 -3.29 -0.29 -4.10
C ALA A 29 -1.81 0.06 -4.32
N VAL A 30 -1.05 0.28 -3.24
CA VAL A 30 0.40 0.53 -3.29
C VAL A 30 1.12 -0.59 -4.05
N SER A 31 0.81 -1.84 -3.72
CA SER A 31 1.46 -3.01 -4.35
C SER A 31 1.13 -3.12 -5.83
N ILE A 32 -0.12 -2.84 -6.22
CA ILE A 32 -0.54 -2.80 -7.63
C ILE A 32 0.23 -1.73 -8.39
N PHE A 33 0.34 -0.51 -7.84
CA PHE A 33 1.04 0.57 -8.52
C PHE A 33 2.55 0.36 -8.61
N ILE A 34 3.18 -0.27 -7.62
CA ILE A 34 4.59 -0.69 -7.72
C ILE A 34 4.77 -1.69 -8.87
N MET A 35 3.88 -2.69 -8.95
CA MET A 35 3.89 -3.67 -10.04
C MET A 35 3.59 -3.05 -11.41
N ALA A 36 2.70 -2.07 -11.47
CA ALA A 36 2.42 -1.35 -12.71
C ALA A 36 3.62 -0.48 -13.13
N ALA A 37 4.29 0.17 -12.19
CA ALA A 37 5.48 0.98 -12.45
C ALA A 37 6.66 0.11 -12.90
N MET A 38 6.74 -1.15 -12.49
CA MET A 38 7.79 -2.09 -12.95
C MET A 38 7.85 -2.20 -14.47
N SER A 39 6.75 -2.04 -15.21
CA SER A 39 6.81 -2.07 -16.67
C SER A 39 7.66 -0.94 -17.26
N LEU A 40 7.88 0.15 -16.51
CA LEU A 40 8.62 1.33 -16.96
C LEU A 40 10.13 1.24 -16.70
N TRP A 41 10.54 0.51 -15.65
CA TRP A 41 11.95 0.46 -15.23
C TRP A 41 12.55 -0.95 -15.22
N PHE A 42 11.73 -2.00 -15.28
CA PHE A 42 12.21 -3.38 -15.29
C PHE A 42 12.67 -3.78 -16.70
N PRO A 43 13.89 -4.32 -16.86
CA PRO A 43 14.43 -4.63 -18.17
C PRO A 43 13.64 -5.76 -18.85
N PRO A 44 13.51 -5.73 -20.19
CA PRO A 44 12.92 -6.82 -20.94
C PRO A 44 13.75 -8.11 -20.76
N GLY A 45 13.07 -9.25 -20.56
CA GLY A 45 13.73 -10.54 -20.38
C GLY A 45 14.34 -11.10 -21.66
N ILE A 46 15.47 -11.80 -21.53
CA ILE A 46 16.30 -12.34 -22.63
C ILE A 46 15.55 -13.40 -23.49
N ALA A 47 14.49 -14.02 -22.97
CA ALA A 47 13.90 -15.23 -23.55
C ALA A 47 12.54 -15.03 -24.28
N GLY A 48 11.98 -13.82 -24.36
CA GLY A 48 10.66 -13.59 -24.98
C GLY A 48 9.46 -14.24 -24.26
N VAL A 49 9.70 -15.13 -23.29
CA VAL A 49 8.74 -15.57 -22.29
C VAL A 49 8.67 -14.47 -21.25
N ASN A 50 7.50 -13.83 -21.18
CA ASN A 50 7.20 -12.87 -20.13
C ASN A 50 7.63 -13.44 -18.79
N ASN A 51 8.38 -12.65 -18.04
CA ASN A 51 8.89 -12.93 -16.71
C ASN A 51 7.74 -13.05 -15.68
N LEU A 52 6.69 -13.84 -15.93
CA LEU A 52 5.47 -13.97 -15.12
C LEU A 52 5.76 -14.42 -13.69
N VAL A 53 6.85 -15.16 -13.51
CA VAL A 53 7.38 -15.55 -12.20
C VAL A 53 7.69 -14.32 -11.33
N PHE A 54 8.18 -13.23 -11.94
CA PHE A 54 8.52 -12.01 -11.20
C PHE A 54 7.27 -11.35 -10.59
N PRO A 55 6.22 -10.97 -11.34
CA PRO A 55 4.96 -10.52 -10.75
C PRO A 55 4.36 -11.49 -9.75
N LEU A 56 4.40 -12.79 -10.05
CA LEU A 56 3.80 -13.82 -9.20
C LEU A 56 4.43 -13.87 -7.81
N ILE A 57 5.75 -13.64 -7.71
CA ILE A 57 6.48 -13.65 -6.44
C ILE A 57 6.53 -12.24 -5.82
N LEU A 58 6.82 -11.21 -6.62
CA LEU A 58 7.00 -9.84 -6.12
C LEU A 58 5.70 -9.24 -5.60
N PHE A 59 4.57 -9.47 -6.27
CA PHE A 59 3.29 -8.92 -5.83
C PHE A 59 2.92 -9.32 -4.39
N PRO A 60 2.86 -10.62 -4.02
CA PRO A 60 2.56 -11.00 -2.64
C PRO A 60 3.65 -10.54 -1.66
N LEU A 61 4.92 -10.46 -2.09
CA LEU A 61 6.01 -10.01 -1.23
C LEU A 61 5.89 -8.52 -0.90
N ILE A 62 5.69 -7.66 -1.90
CA ILE A 62 5.50 -6.22 -1.76
C ILE A 62 4.25 -5.94 -0.91
N TRP A 63 3.18 -6.67 -1.18
CA TRP A 63 1.95 -6.57 -0.41
C TRP A 63 2.15 -6.98 1.04
N ALA A 64 2.76 -8.13 1.31
CA ALA A 64 3.03 -8.59 2.67
C ALA A 64 3.91 -7.60 3.43
N ILE A 65 4.99 -7.10 2.83
CA ILE A 65 5.87 -6.10 3.46
C ILE A 65 5.08 -4.83 3.79
N SER A 66 4.30 -4.32 2.85
CA SER A 66 3.49 -3.11 3.06
C SER A 66 2.42 -3.32 4.13
N PHE A 67 1.78 -4.49 4.13
CA PHE A 67 0.78 -4.92 5.12
C PHE A 67 1.38 -5.00 6.51
N PHE A 68 2.48 -5.74 6.68
CA PHE A 68 3.16 -5.88 7.97
C PHE A 68 3.69 -4.53 8.45
N TYR A 69 4.25 -3.70 7.56
CA TYR A 69 4.62 -2.33 7.90
C TYR A 69 3.44 -1.54 8.47
N SER A 70 2.28 -1.59 7.82
CA SER A 70 1.07 -0.88 8.27
C SER A 70 0.55 -1.36 9.62
N VAL A 71 0.69 -2.67 9.91
CA VAL A 71 0.20 -3.29 11.15
C VAL A 71 1.18 -3.06 12.31
N LEU A 72 2.48 -3.16 12.06
CA LEU A 72 3.53 -3.03 13.08
C LEU A 72 3.83 -1.57 13.43
N GLU A 73 3.50 -0.62 12.56
CA GLU A 73 3.79 0.78 12.78
C GLU A 73 2.96 1.39 13.93
N VAL A 74 3.67 1.93 14.92
CA VAL A 74 3.05 2.56 16.10
C VAL A 74 2.45 3.92 15.73
N ASN A 75 3.12 4.68 14.87
CA ASN A 75 2.68 6.00 14.45
C ASN A 75 1.87 5.93 13.14
N ILE A 76 0.54 5.92 13.27
CA ILE A 76 -0.38 5.82 12.13
C ILE A 76 -0.21 6.96 11.11
N LYS A 77 0.17 8.17 11.54
CA LYS A 77 0.40 9.30 10.61
C LYS A 77 1.62 9.06 9.74
N ARG A 78 2.70 8.53 10.33
CA ARG A 78 3.91 8.15 9.59
C ARG A 78 3.62 7.04 8.60
N ALA A 79 2.86 6.02 9.01
CA ALA A 79 2.44 4.93 8.13
C ALA A 79 1.68 5.45 6.88
N TRP A 80 0.73 6.38 7.09
CA TRP A 80 0.02 7.06 6.01
C TRP A 80 0.96 7.83 5.08
N ILE A 81 1.85 8.66 5.63
CA ILE A 81 2.78 9.46 4.82
C ILE A 81 3.68 8.56 3.98
N VAL A 82 4.26 7.51 4.57
CA VAL A 82 5.15 6.59 3.87
C VAL A 82 4.41 5.88 2.73
N LEU A 83 3.24 5.31 3.00
CA LEU A 83 2.49 4.59 1.97
C LEU A 83 1.97 5.50 0.85
N MET A 84 1.53 6.72 1.19
CA MET A 84 1.11 7.69 0.17
C MET A 84 2.30 8.16 -0.67
N LEU A 85 3.48 8.35 -0.08
CA LEU A 85 4.68 8.71 -0.81
C LEU A 85 5.09 7.59 -1.77
N VAL A 86 5.14 6.34 -1.29
CA VAL A 86 5.42 5.17 -2.14
C VAL A 86 4.39 5.05 -3.26
N LEU A 87 3.10 5.22 -2.95
CA LEU A 87 2.03 5.21 -3.94
C LEU A 87 2.26 6.28 -5.00
N SER A 88 2.51 7.53 -4.60
CA SER A 88 2.70 8.66 -5.54
C SER A 88 3.92 8.46 -6.43
N VAL A 89 5.05 8.02 -5.87
CA VAL A 89 6.28 7.77 -6.64
C VAL A 89 6.06 6.72 -7.73
N ASN A 90 5.22 5.70 -7.48
CA ASN A 90 4.93 4.67 -8.46
C ASN A 90 3.75 5.02 -9.39
N ALA A 91 2.72 5.70 -8.88
CA ALA A 91 1.53 6.05 -9.64
C ALA A 91 1.76 7.19 -10.64
N ILE A 92 2.57 8.19 -10.30
CA ILE A 92 2.82 9.35 -11.18
C ILE A 92 3.43 8.91 -12.52
N PRO A 93 4.50 8.10 -12.56
CA PRO A 93 5.08 7.62 -13.82
C PRO A 93 4.10 6.77 -14.64
N VAL A 94 3.33 5.88 -13.98
CA VAL A 94 2.33 5.05 -14.65
C VAL A 94 1.26 5.91 -15.33
N ILE A 95 0.72 6.90 -14.62
CA ILE A 95 -0.29 7.81 -15.16
C ILE A 95 0.30 8.68 -16.28
N ALA A 96 1.54 9.15 -16.13
CA ALA A 96 2.22 9.92 -17.16
C ALA A 96 2.45 9.10 -18.44
N SER A 97 2.80 7.81 -18.30
CA SER A 97 2.91 6.86 -19.41
C SER A 97 1.56 6.66 -20.12
N MET A 98 0.46 6.48 -19.37
CA MET A 98 -0.89 6.35 -19.95
C MET A 98 -1.33 7.60 -20.74
N LYS A 99 -0.83 8.78 -20.38
CA LYS A 99 -1.08 10.05 -21.09
C LYS A 99 -0.14 10.28 -22.28
N GLY A 100 0.78 9.36 -22.56
CA GLY A 100 1.76 9.47 -23.63
C GLY A 100 2.89 10.46 -23.35
N TRP A 101 3.09 10.88 -22.09
CA TRP A 101 4.17 11.82 -21.72
C TRP A 101 5.55 11.16 -21.61
N LEU A 102 5.57 9.84 -21.41
CA LEU A 102 6.79 9.05 -21.18
C LEU A 102 6.97 7.94 -22.22
N SER A 103 6.40 8.12 -23.43
CA SER A 103 6.57 7.20 -24.57
C SER A 103 7.83 7.49 -25.37
#